data_AF-A0AAV9K2F5-F1
#
_entry.id   AF-A0AAV9K2F5-F1
#
_cell.length_a   1.000
_cell.length_b   1.000
_cell.length_c   1.000
_cell.angle_alpha   90.00
_cell.angle_beta   90.00
_cell.angle_gamma   90.00
#
_symmetry.space_group_name_H-M   'P 1'
#
loop_
_entity.id
_entity.type
_entity.pdbx_description
1 polymer ?
#
loop_
_entity_poly.entity_id
_entity_poly.type
_entity_poly.pdbx_seq_one_letter_code
_entity_poly.pdbx_strand_id
1 'polypeptide(L)'
;MIPLFLVCTDYYGIRKEIDWITDLHYARKPLGEPLAYVNRGNVPQQADNSIDCGLYTCAFAEYVCRGDTNILISKFDSTNLRVRYGAFVWE
;
A
#
# COMPACT_ATOMS: atom_id res chain seq x y z
N MET A 1 -1.47 -17.18 -4.54
CA MET A 1 -2.46 -16.52 -5.43
C MET A 1 -3.30 -15.56 -4.61
N ILE A 2 -2.91 -14.29 -4.53
CA ILE A 2 -3.59 -13.30 -3.68
C ILE A 2 -5.04 -13.02 -4.15
N PRO A 3 -5.33 -12.83 -5.45
CA PRO A 3 -6.71 -12.58 -5.91
C PRO A 3 -7.68 -13.70 -5.56
N LEU A 4 -7.29 -14.94 -5.84
CA LEU A 4 -8.09 -16.11 -5.48
C LEU A 4 -8.33 -16.20 -3.98
N PHE A 5 -7.30 -15.94 -3.16
CA PHE A 5 -7.43 -15.91 -1.71
C PHE A 5 -8.49 -14.90 -1.25
N LEU A 6 -8.43 -13.65 -1.74
CA LEU A 6 -9.40 -12.59 -1.38
C LEU A 6 -10.84 -12.95 -1.76
N VAL A 7 -11.04 -13.59 -2.91
CA VAL A 7 -12.36 -14.08 -3.32
C VAL A 7 -12.83 -15.24 -2.43
N CYS A 8 -11.96 -16.21 -2.15
CA CYS A 8 -12.29 -17.35 -1.29
C CYS A 8 -12.61 -16.95 0.16
N THR A 9 -12.09 -15.82 0.64
CA THR A 9 -12.40 -15.27 1.96
C THR A 9 -13.61 -14.33 1.98
N ASP A 10 -14.35 -14.23 0.86
CA ASP A 10 -15.47 -13.29 0.68
C ASP A 10 -15.09 -11.81 0.95
N TYR A 11 -13.82 -11.45 0.76
CA TYR A 11 -13.32 -10.12 1.11
C TYR A 11 -14.07 -9.02 0.35
N TYR A 12 -14.32 -9.22 -0.95
CA TYR A 12 -15.05 -8.27 -1.78
C TYR A 12 -16.56 -8.24 -1.49
N GLY A 13 -17.14 -9.31 -0.93
CA GLY A 13 -18.52 -9.28 -0.43
C GLY A 13 -18.66 -8.44 0.84
N ILE A 14 -17.63 -8.46 1.69
CA ILE A 14 -17.53 -7.63 2.91
C ILE A 14 -17.22 -6.17 2.55
N ARG A 15 -16.29 -5.93 1.63
CA ARG A 15 -15.81 -4.59 1.21
C ARG A 15 -16.55 -4.10 -0.04
N LYS A 16 -17.82 -3.73 0.14
CA LYS A 16 -18.72 -3.32 -0.96
C LYS A 16 -18.26 -2.07 -1.72
N GLU A 17 -17.37 -1.29 -1.15
CA GLU A 17 -16.77 -0.13 -1.80
C GLU A 17 -15.74 -0.51 -2.88
N ILE A 18 -15.34 -1.78 -2.97
CA ILE A 18 -14.38 -2.27 -3.96
C ILE A 18 -15.13 -2.95 -5.11
N ASP A 19 -15.27 -2.26 -6.23
CA ASP A 19 -15.83 -2.84 -7.46
C ASP A 19 -14.74 -3.49 -8.32
N TRP A 20 -14.33 -4.69 -7.96
CA TRP A 20 -13.34 -5.44 -8.72
C TRP A 20 -13.90 -6.07 -10.01
N ILE A 21 -15.23 -6.11 -10.17
CA ILE A 21 -15.89 -6.74 -11.33
C ILE A 21 -15.82 -5.80 -12.54
N THR A 22 -16.05 -4.51 -12.32
CA THR A 22 -16.08 -3.51 -13.40
C THR A 22 -14.82 -2.65 -13.49
N ASP A 23 -13.94 -2.66 -12.48
CA ASP A 23 -12.69 -1.91 -12.52
C ASP A 23 -11.85 -2.27 -13.74
N LEU A 24 -11.44 -1.26 -14.51
CA LEU A 24 -10.74 -1.44 -15.79
C LEU A 24 -9.48 -2.33 -15.70
N HIS A 25 -8.83 -2.37 -14.54
CA HIS A 25 -7.60 -3.14 -14.33
C HIS A 25 -7.85 -4.62 -14.01
N TYR A 26 -9.05 -4.96 -13.53
CA TYR A 26 -9.39 -6.31 -13.06
C TYR A 26 -10.54 -6.95 -13.84
N ALA A 27 -11.35 -6.13 -14.51
CA ALA A 27 -12.47 -6.58 -15.31
C ALA A 27 -12.02 -7.62 -16.34
N ARG A 28 -12.74 -8.74 -16.39
CA ARG A 28 -12.54 -9.84 -17.35
C ARG A 28 -11.25 -10.64 -17.15
N LYS A 29 -10.48 -10.37 -16.08
CA LYS A 29 -9.33 -11.21 -15.72
C LYS A 29 -9.79 -12.49 -15.01
N PRO A 30 -9.19 -13.66 -15.29
CA PRO A 30 -9.44 -14.86 -14.52
C PRO A 30 -9.10 -14.66 -13.04
N LEU A 31 -9.91 -15.23 -12.14
CA LEU A 31 -9.64 -15.22 -10.69
C LEU A 31 -8.27 -15.79 -10.32
N GLY A 32 -7.75 -16.68 -11.17
CA GLY A 32 -6.45 -17.28 -11.00
C GLY A 32 -5.27 -16.45 -11.54
N GLU A 33 -5.53 -15.35 -12.25
CA GLU A 33 -4.47 -14.50 -12.78
C GLU A 33 -3.74 -13.81 -11.62
N PRO A 34 -2.40 -13.93 -11.53
CA PRO A 34 -1.63 -13.17 -10.56
C PRO A 34 -1.80 -11.66 -10.77
N LEU A 35 -1.76 -10.90 -9.68
CA LEU A 35 -1.67 -9.44 -9.78
C LEU A 35 -0.39 -9.05 -10.50
N ALA A 36 -0.50 -8.09 -11.42
CA ALA A 36 0.68 -7.43 -11.95
C ALA A 36 1.37 -6.69 -10.80
N TYR A 37 2.65 -6.98 -10.59
CA TYR A 37 3.47 -6.29 -9.60
C TYR A 37 4.76 -5.83 -10.25
N VAL A 38 5.31 -4.73 -9.73
CA VAL A 38 6.60 -4.20 -10.17
C VAL A 38 7.53 -4.22 -8.97
N ASN A 39 8.69 -4.86 -9.12
CA ASN A 39 9.74 -4.73 -8.12
C ASN A 39 10.39 -3.35 -8.25
N ARG A 40 10.38 -2.58 -7.16
CA ARG A 40 11.06 -1.29 -7.06
C ARG A 40 12.28 -1.46 -6.17
N GLY A 41 13.46 -1.48 -6.79
CA GLY A 41 14.73 -1.35 -6.08
C GLY A 41 14.98 0.08 -5.60
N ASN A 42 15.94 0.25 -4.69
CA ASN A 42 16.38 1.55 -4.16
C ASN A 42 15.28 2.38 -3.49
N VAL A 43 14.21 1.75 -2.99
CA VAL A 43 13.21 2.43 -2.17
C VAL A 43 13.81 2.78 -0.80
N PRO A 44 13.38 3.90 -0.19
CA PRO A 44 13.82 4.29 1.14
C PRO A 44 13.70 3.14 2.15
N GLN A 45 14.79 2.83 2.83
CA GLN A 45 14.83 1.83 3.91
C GLN A 45 15.01 2.56 5.24
N GLN A 46 14.39 2.03 6.29
CA GLN A 46 14.67 2.49 7.65
C GLN A 46 16.08 2.07 8.06
N ALA A 47 16.68 2.77 9.03
CA ALA A 47 17.96 2.40 9.59
C ALA A 47 17.89 1.04 10.29
N ASP A 48 19.02 0.32 10.32
CA ASP A 48 19.16 -0.92 11.07
C ASP A 48 18.78 -0.71 12.54
N ASN A 49 18.03 -1.66 13.11
CA ASN A 49 17.46 -1.60 14.46
C ASN A 49 16.40 -0.50 14.70
N SER A 50 15.94 0.20 13.65
CA SER A 50 14.76 1.05 13.77
C SER A 50 13.49 0.19 13.96
N ILE A 51 12.52 0.76 14.69
CA ILE A 51 11.17 0.23 14.88
C ILE A 51 10.14 0.99 14.02
N ASP A 52 10.59 1.65 12.95
CA ASP A 52 9.79 2.51 12.08
C ASP A 52 9.13 1.78 10.90
N CYS A 53 9.10 0.45 10.88
CA CYS A 53 8.51 -0.31 9.75
C CYS A 53 7.06 0.10 9.46
N GLY A 54 6.24 0.29 10.50
CA GLY A 54 4.87 0.77 10.38
C GLY A 54 4.80 2.20 9.82
N LEU A 55 5.68 3.07 10.30
CA LEU A 55 5.77 4.47 9.84
C LEU A 55 6.11 4.55 8.35
N TYR A 56 7.11 3.77 7.91
CA TYR A 56 7.50 3.69 6.51
C TYR A 56 6.37 3.13 5.66
N THR A 57 5.65 2.10 6.14
CA THR A 57 4.49 1.53 5.46
C THR A 57 3.40 2.58 5.24
N CYS A 58 3.06 3.36 6.27
CA CYS A 58 2.09 4.46 6.17
C CYS A 58 2.53 5.53 5.16
N ALA A 59 3.80 5.91 5.19
CA ALA A 59 4.35 6.87 4.23
C ALA A 59 4.31 6.36 2.80
N PHE A 60 4.70 5.11 2.56
CA PHE A 60 4.56 4.49 1.24
C PHE A 60 3.11 4.46 0.78
N ALA A 61 2.16 4.10 1.64
CA ALA A 61 0.75 4.11 1.31
C ALA A 61 0.27 5.51 0.90
N GLU A 62 0.65 6.56 1.63
CA GLU A 62 0.32 7.96 1.27
C GLU A 62 0.84 8.33 -0.13
N TYR A 63 2.10 8.02 -0.44
CA TYR A 63 2.69 8.32 -1.74
C TYR A 63 2.03 7.53 -2.88
N VAL A 64 1.82 6.22 -2.68
CA VAL A 64 1.17 5.36 -3.67
C VAL A 64 -0.27 5.83 -3.96
N CYS A 65 -1.03 6.19 -2.92
CA CYS A 65 -2.38 6.73 -3.10
C CYS A 65 -2.41 8.06 -3.84
N ARG A 66 -1.34 8.86 -3.79
CA ARG A 66 -1.18 10.09 -4.59
C ARG A 66 -0.70 9.84 -6.02
N GLY A 67 -0.30 8.61 -6.35
CA GLY A 67 0.28 8.26 -7.64
C GLY A 67 1.77 8.57 -7.77
N ASP A 68 2.47 8.84 -6.66
CA ASP A 68 3.91 9.14 -6.68
C ASP A 68 4.73 7.87 -6.92
N THR A 69 5.49 7.85 -8.02
CA THR A 69 6.31 6.67 -8.40
C THR A 69 7.78 6.78 -8.00
N ASN A 70 8.26 7.98 -7.65
CA ASN A 70 9.66 8.25 -7.33
C ASN A 70 9.78 8.83 -5.91
N ILE A 71 9.93 7.93 -4.94
CA ILE A 71 9.93 8.28 -3.53
C ILE A 71 11.38 8.39 -3.04
N LEU A 72 11.81 9.61 -2.69
CA LEU A 72 13.17 9.89 -2.22
C LEU A 72 13.31 9.62 -0.71
N ILE A 73 14.49 9.16 -0.29
CA ILE A 73 14.78 8.90 1.13
C ILE A 73 14.74 10.17 1.99
N SER A 74 15.04 11.33 1.41
CA SER A 74 14.92 12.61 2.09
C SER A 74 13.49 12.95 2.54
N LYS A 75 12.48 12.25 1.98
CA LYS A 75 11.08 12.37 2.42
C LYS A 75 10.74 11.52 3.66
N PHE A 76 11.70 10.72 4.17
CA PHE A 76 11.51 9.77 5.28
C PHE A 76 12.27 10.21 6.54
N ASP A 77 12.05 11.45 6.97
CA ASP A 77 12.41 11.87 8.32
C ASP A 77 11.42 11.23 9.32
N SER A 78 11.88 10.20 10.02
CA SER A 78 11.02 9.45 10.94
C SER A 78 10.49 10.30 12.10
N THR A 79 11.25 11.31 12.55
CA THR A 79 10.80 12.21 13.63
C THR A 79 9.61 13.04 13.16
N ASN A 80 9.73 13.66 12.00
CA ASN A 80 8.67 14.50 11.43
C ASN A 80 7.43 13.66 11.09
N LEU A 81 7.63 12.50 10.46
CA LEU A 81 6.54 11.59 10.10
C LEU A 81 5.79 11.07 11.33
N ARG A 82 6.47 10.74 12.43
CA ARG A 82 5.82 10.32 13.68
C ARG A 82 4.94 11.42 14.25
N VAL A 83 5.41 12.66 14.29
CA VAL A 83 4.61 13.80 14.76
C VAL A 83 3.40 14.02 13.86
N ARG A 84 3.61 14.01 12.54
CA ARG A 84 2.54 14.25 11.56
C ARG A 84 1.45 13.18 11.61
N TYR A 85 1.82 11.91 11.58
CA TYR A 85 0.85 10.82 11.66
C TYR A 85 0.26 10.65 13.05
N GLY A 86 1.04 10.92 14.11
CA GLY A 86 0.52 10.95 15.47
C GLY A 86 -0.58 11.98 15.64
N ALA A 87 -0.39 13.19 15.09
CA ALA A 87 -1.44 14.23 15.08
C ALA A 87 -2.67 13.79 14.27
N PHE A 88 -2.46 13.21 13.09
CA PHE A 88 -3.56 12.74 12.21
C PHE A 88 -4.42 11.63 12.85
N VAL A 89 -3.84 10.77 13.69
CA VAL A 89 -4.57 9.70 14.38
C VAL A 89 -5.26 10.19 15.65
N TRP A 90 -4.79 11.32 16.21
CA TRP A 90 -5.34 11.90 17.43
C TRP A 90 -6.60 12.74 17.17
N GLU A 91 -6.69 13.37 15.98
CA GLU A 91 -7.92 14.04 15.50
C GLU A 91 -9.07 13.05 15.28
#